data_AF-X0W0T2-F1
#
_entry.id   AF-X0W0T2-F1
#
_cell.length_a   1.000
_cell.length_b   1.000
_cell.length_c   1.000
_cell.angle_alpha   90.00
_cell.angle_beta   90.00
_cell.angle_gamma   90.00
#
_symmetry.space_group_name_H-M   'P 1'
#
loop_
_entity.id
_entity.type
_entity.pdbx_description
1 polymer ?
#
loop_
_entity_poly.entity_id
_entity_poly.type
_entity_poly.pdbx_seq_one_letter_code
_entity_poly.pdbx_strand_id
1 'polypeptide(L)' 'KPTLASIRGGTDGSKLTEMGLPTPNLSYAGRNPHGYFEWACAEEMAESVEWLLSLAQTWSEA' A
#
# COMPACT_ATOMS: atom_id res chain seq x y z
N LYS A 1 8.68 12.54 -1.81
CA LYS A 1 7.46 12.91 -1.05
C LYS A 1 6.33 12.00 -1.52
N PRO A 2 5.50 11.43 -0.64
CA PRO A 2 4.41 10.56 -1.05
C PRO A 2 3.33 11.34 -1.81
N THR A 3 2.75 10.70 -2.81
CA THR A 3 1.57 11.22 -3.50
C THR A 3 0.33 10.82 -2.70
N LEU A 4 -0.42 11.81 -2.22
CA LEU A 4 -1.69 11.57 -1.53
C LEU A 4 -2.82 11.63 -2.56
N ALA A 5 -3.45 10.48 -2.80
CA ALA A 5 -4.60 10.38 -3.69
C ALA A 5 -5.59 9.35 -3.14
N SER A 6 -6.87 9.65 -3.29
CA SER A 6 -7.92 8.67 -3.01
C SER A 6 -8.01 7.66 -4.15
N ILE A 7 -8.19 6.39 -3.80
CA ILE A 7 -8.50 5.33 -4.76
C ILE A 7 -9.99 5.03 -4.78
N ARG A 8 -10.46 4.40 -5.85
CA ARG A 8 -11.84 3.85 -5.93
C ARG A 8 -11.86 2.42 -5.40
N GLY A 9 -13.04 1.99 -4.93
CA GLY A 9 -13.25 0.66 -4.37
C GLY A 9 -13.05 0.63 -2.86
N GLY A 10 -13.54 -0.44 -2.23
CA GLY A 10 -13.35 -0.69 -0.80
C GLY A 10 -12.00 -1.35 -0.53
N THR A 11 -11.44 -1.09 0.65
CA THR A 11 -10.26 -1.79 1.18
C THR A 11 -10.48 -2.08 2.66
N ASP A 12 -9.82 -3.09 3.22
CA ASP A 12 -9.88 -3.35 4.67
C ASP A 12 -9.41 -2.11 5.46
N GLY A 13 -8.40 -1.41 4.96
CA GLY A 13 -7.91 -0.15 5.52
C GLY A 13 -8.95 0.97 5.56
N SER A 14 -9.86 1.04 4.57
CA SER A 14 -10.96 2.00 4.62
C SER A 14 -11.92 1.73 5.77
N LYS A 15 -12.16 0.46 6.11
CA LYS A 15 -13.00 0.08 7.25
C LYS A 15 -12.31 0.32 8.59
N LEU A 16 -11.02 -0.02 8.68
CA LEU A 16 -10.21 0.27 9.87
C LEU A 16 -10.11 1.77 10.14
N THR A 17 -9.96 2.57 9.09
CA THR A 17 -9.96 4.03 9.19
C THR A 17 -11.31 4.56 9.68
N GLU A 18 -12.43 4.03 9.19
CA GLU A 18 -13.77 4.34 9.73
C GLU A 18 -13.89 4.02 11.23
N MET A 19 -13.22 2.95 11.69
CA MET A 19 -13.17 2.54 13.10
C MET A 19 -12.19 3.36 13.95
N GLY A 20 -11.51 4.35 13.38
CA GLY A 20 -10.59 5.24 14.10
C GLY A 20 -9.12 4.82 14.07
N LEU A 21 -8.75 3.77 13.32
CA LEU A 21 -7.37 3.37 13.10
C LEU A 21 -6.89 3.83 11.72
N PRO A 22 -6.09 4.92 11.61
CA PRO A 22 -5.63 5.43 10.33
C PRO A 22 -4.84 4.38 9.56
N THR A 23 -5.38 3.92 8.42
CA THR A 23 -4.80 2.81 7.65
C THR A 23 -4.67 3.23 6.18
N PRO A 24 -3.58 3.93 5.80
CA PRO A 24 -3.37 4.34 4.41
C PRO A 24 -3.09 3.12 3.52
N ASN A 25 -3.56 3.18 2.27
CA ASN A 25 -3.21 2.17 1.27
C ASN A 25 -1.80 2.43 0.73
N LEU A 26 -0.97 1.40 0.76
CA LEU A 26 0.33 1.38 0.12
C LEU A 26 0.22 0.70 -1.25
N SER A 27 1.10 1.06 -2.18
CA SER A 27 1.16 0.38 -3.48
C SER A 27 1.51 -1.09 -3.28
N TYR A 28 0.91 -1.98 -4.07
CA TYR A 28 1.26 -3.40 -4.16
C TYR A 28 2.06 -3.72 -5.44
N ALA A 29 2.50 -2.68 -6.18
CA ALA A 29 3.26 -2.77 -7.43
C ALA A 29 2.56 -3.47 -8.62
N GLY A 30 1.28 -3.84 -8.48
CA GLY A 30 0.52 -4.49 -9.55
C GLY A 30 -0.26 -3.54 -10.46
N ARG A 31 -0.59 -4.05 -11.63
CA ARG A 31 -1.32 -3.35 -12.69
C ARG A 31 -2.42 -4.24 -13.24
N ASN A 32 -3.50 -3.60 -13.70
CA ASN A 32 -4.70 -4.26 -14.22
C ASN A 32 -5.28 -5.34 -13.29
N PRO A 33 -5.54 -5.02 -12.00
CA PRO A 33 -6.13 -6.00 -11.09
C PRO A 33 -7.45 -6.52 -11.65
N HIS A 34 -7.65 -7.84 -11.55
CA HIS A 34 -8.81 -8.55 -12.10
C HIS A 34 -8.91 -8.55 -13.64
N GLY A 35 -7.83 -8.19 -14.34
CA GLY A 35 -7.74 -8.20 -15.80
C GLY A 35 -6.98 -9.40 -16.36
N TYR A 36 -7.19 -9.72 -17.64
CA TYR A 36 -6.44 -10.79 -18.33
C TYR A 36 -4.93 -10.54 -18.34
N PHE A 37 -4.53 -9.25 -18.38
CA PHE A 37 -3.15 -8.81 -18.34
C PHE A 37 -2.77 -8.26 -16.96
N GLU A 38 -3.21 -8.93 -15.89
CA GLU A 38 -2.76 -8.63 -14.53
C GLU A 38 -1.28 -8.99 -14.40
N TRP A 39 -0.47 -8.06 -13.89
CA TRP A 39 0.95 -8.28 -13.67
C TRP A 39 1.49 -7.36 -12.57
N ALA A 40 2.66 -7.71 -12.03
CA ALA A 40 3.41 -6.88 -11.08
C ALA A 40 4.88 -6.82 -11.48
N CYS A 41 5.50 -5.66 -11.29
CA CYS A 41 6.93 -5.45 -11.56
C CYS A 41 7.74 -6.00 -10.39
N ALA A 42 8.68 -6.92 -10.64
CA ALA A 42 9.46 -7.54 -9.57
C ALA A 42 10.32 -6.51 -8.82
N GLU A 43 10.87 -5.55 -9.55
CA GLU A 43 11.68 -4.46 -9.01
C GLU A 43 10.84 -3.54 -8.11
N GLU A 44 9.64 -3.14 -8.54
CA GLU A 44 8.74 -2.30 -7.72
C GLU A 44 8.21 -3.07 -6.49
N MET A 45 8.05 -4.40 -6.60
CA MET A 45 7.71 -5.25 -5.46
C MET A 45 8.86 -5.28 -4.44
N ALA A 46 10.11 -5.36 -4.89
CA ALA A 46 11.28 -5.27 -4.00
C ALA A 46 11.35 -3.90 -3.31
N GLU A 47 11.11 -2.81 -4.03
CA GLU A 47 11.02 -1.47 -3.43
C GLU A 47 9.91 -1.36 -2.36
N SER A 48 8.77 -2.02 -2.60
CA SER A 48 7.65 -2.05 -1.65
C SER A 48 8.05 -2.74 -0.33
N VAL A 49 8.90 -3.77 -0.39
CA VAL A 49 9.45 -4.41 0.82
C VAL A 49 10.34 -3.45 1.60
N GLU A 50 11.21 -2.70 0.93
CA GLU A 50 12.07 -1.69 1.58
C GLU A 50 11.24 -0.61 2.30
N TRP A 51 10.11 -0.19 1.73
CA TRP A 51 9.20 0.74 2.40
C TRP A 51 8.58 0.14 3.66
N LEU A 52 8.13 -1.13 3.60
CA LEU A 52 7.54 -1.81 4.76
C LEU A 52 8.56 -1.96 5.90
N LEU A 53 9.79 -2.35 5.59
CA LEU A 53 10.88 -2.44 6.56
C LEU A 53 11.19 -1.08 7.18
N SER A 54 11.28 -0.03 6.36
CA SER A 54 11.53 1.34 6.83
C SER A 54 10.42 1.85 7.75
N LEU A 55 9.15 1.55 7.45
CA LEU A 55 8.00 1.89 8.27
C LEU A 55 8.04 1.16 9.62
N ALA A 56 8.31 -0.16 9.61
CA ALA A 56 8.41 -0.95 10.82
C ALA A 56 9.55 -0.47 11.73
N GLN A 57 10.72 -0.16 11.14
CA GLN A 57 11.86 0.39 11.86
C GLN A 57 11.52 1.74 12.48
N THR A 58 10.97 2.67 11.68
CA THR A 58 10.58 4.01 12.15
C THR A 58 9.55 3.94 13.27
N TRP A 59 8.57 3.03 13.16
CA TRP A 59 7.58 2.80 14.21
C TRP A 59 8.20 2.26 15.49
N SER A 60 9.20 1.37 15.39
CA SER A 60 9.86 0.79 16.58
C SER A 60 10.68 1.80 17.37
N GLU A 61 11.07 2.92 16.75
CA GLU A 61 11.85 3.99 17.37
C GLU A 61 10.97 5.08 18.03
N ALA A 62 9.66 5.07 17.76
CA ALA A 62 8.67 6.01 18.28
C ALA A 62 8.05 5.55 19.59
#